data_AF-A0AA43HUC0-F1
#
_entry.id   AF-A0AA43HUC0-F1
#
_cell.length_a   1.000
_cell.length_b   1.000
_cell.length_c   1.000
_cell.angle_alpha   90.00
_cell.angle_beta   90.00
_cell.angle_gamma   90.00
#
_symmetry.space_group_name_H-M   'P 1'
#
loop_
_entity.id
_entity.type
_entity.pdbx_description
1 polymer ?
#
loop_
_entity_poly.entity_id
_entity_poly.type
_entity_poly.pdbx_seq_one_letter_code
_entity_poly.pdbx_strand_id
1 'polypeptide(L)' 'MSKLKRILQVFRIQLMKRKANKLAKKSKVQHFIIMWRGKPEILSKDGFTLMRQKGVFPLSFTATELKKIAIYQTGK' A
#
# COMPACT_ATOMS: atom_id res chain seq x y z
N MET A 1 -10.27 -20.71 -11.03
CA MET A 1 -9.01 -20.38 -10.31
C MET A 1 -8.59 -21.57 -9.44
N SER A 2 -7.45 -22.21 -9.68
CA SER A 2 -6.99 -23.35 -8.86
C SER A 2 -6.66 -22.95 -7.42
N LYS A 3 -6.93 -23.84 -6.46
CA LYS A 3 -6.63 -23.66 -5.01
C LYS A 3 -5.19 -23.16 -4.75
N LEU A 4 -4.22 -23.67 -5.51
CA LEU A 4 -2.81 -23.28 -5.46
C LEU A 4 -2.55 -21.79 -5.76
N LYS A 5 -3.21 -21.23 -6.78
CA LYS A 5 -3.06 -19.81 -7.14
C LYS A 5 -3.58 -18.90 -6.02
N ARG A 6 -4.63 -19.32 -5.31
CA ARG A 6 -5.21 -18.59 -4.18
C ARG A 6 -4.24 -18.57 -2.98
N ILE A 7 -3.62 -19.71 -2.67
CA ILE A 7 -2.63 -19.80 -1.58
C ILE A 7 -1.41 -18.91 -1.86
N LEU A 8 -0.87 -18.97 -3.09
CA LEU A 8 0.26 -18.12 -3.49
C LEU A 8 -0.06 -16.62 -3.40
N GLN A 9 -1.28 -16.21 -3.73
CA GLN A 9 -1.72 -14.82 -3.57
C GLN A 9 -1.76 -14.38 -2.10
N VAL A 10 -2.27 -15.24 -1.20
CA VAL A 10 -2.30 -14.96 0.24
C VAL A 10 -0.89 -14.80 0.80
N PHE A 11 0.03 -15.71 0.46
CA PHE A 11 1.43 -15.60 0.87
C PHE A 11 2.09 -14.33 0.36
N ARG A 12 1.83 -13.94 -0.90
CA ARG A 12 2.38 -12.71 -1.49
C ARG A 12 1.90 -11.47 -0.74
N ILE A 13 0.61 -11.39 -0.39
CA ILE A 13 0.07 -10.29 0.41
C ILE A 13 0.70 -10.30 1.81
N GLN A 14 0.87 -11.46 2.42
CA GLN A 14 1.46 -11.57 3.76
C GLN A 14 2.94 -11.14 3.79
N LEU A 15 3.72 -11.51 2.78
CA LEU A 15 5.10 -11.03 2.61
C LEU A 15 5.13 -9.50 2.43
N MET A 16 4.21 -8.95 1.64
CA MET A 16 4.09 -7.50 1.49
C MET A 16 3.71 -6.80 2.79
N LYS A 17 2.79 -7.36 3.59
CA LYS A 17 2.45 -6.82 4.92
C LYS A 17 3.69 -6.79 5.82
N ARG A 18 4.47 -7.86 5.85
CA ARG A 18 5.75 -7.92 6.60
C ARG A 18 6.73 -6.85 6.10
N LYS A 19 6.85 -6.68 4.78
CA LYS A 19 7.72 -5.65 4.18
C LYS A 19 7.26 -4.24 4.53
N ALA A 20 5.96 -3.95 4.43
CA ALA A 20 5.38 -2.67 4.81
C ALA A 20 5.64 -2.36 6.30
N ASN A 21 5.43 -3.34 7.19
CA ASN A 21 5.73 -3.18 8.61
C ASN A 21 7.22 -2.96 8.89
N LYS A 22 8.12 -3.65 8.18
CA LYS A 22 9.57 -3.44 8.31
C LYS A 22 9.97 -2.02 7.85
N LEU A 23 9.39 -1.53 6.75
CA LEU A 23 9.60 -0.18 6.25
C LEU A 23 9.04 0.88 7.21
N ALA A 24 7.85 0.66 7.75
CA ALA A 24 7.24 1.54 8.74
C ALA A 24 8.10 1.64 10.00
N LYS A 25 8.62 0.52 10.52
CA LYS A 25 9.55 0.52 11.66
C LYS A 25 10.84 1.28 11.37
N LYS A 26 11.40 1.14 10.15
CA LYS A 26 12.67 1.80 9.77
C LYS A 26 12.51 3.31 9.59
N SER A 27 11.44 3.73 8.92
CA SER A 27 11.20 5.14 8.57
C SER A 27 10.40 5.91 9.63
N LYS A 28 9.73 5.20 10.55
CA LYS A 28 8.71 5.76 11.46
C LYS A 28 7.55 6.44 10.73
N VAL A 29 7.27 6.04 9.49
CA VAL A 29 6.20 6.58 8.66
C VAL A 29 5.17 5.49 8.34
N GLN A 30 3.90 5.88 8.25
CA GLN A 30 2.84 4.98 7.85
C GLN A 30 3.00 4.52 6.38
N HIS A 31 2.85 3.22 6.15
CA HIS A 31 2.88 2.60 4.83
C HIS A 31 1.52 1.97 4.51
N PHE A 32 1.14 2.04 3.25
CA PHE A 32 -0.10 1.53 2.70
C PHE A 32 0.22 0.51 1.62
N ILE A 33 -0.56 -0.56 1.54
CA ILE A 33 -0.56 -1.47 0.40
C ILE A 33 -1.77 -1.10 -0.45
N ILE A 34 -1.54 -0.59 -1.65
CA ILE A 34 -2.59 -0.21 -2.60
C ILE A 34 -2.53 -1.08 -3.84
N MET A 35 -3.65 -1.21 -4.55
CA MET A 35 -3.66 -1.80 -5.88
C MET A 35 -3.38 -0.72 -6.92
N TRP A 36 -2.17 -0.68 -7.45
CA TRP A 36 -1.75 0.29 -8.44
C TRP A 36 -1.50 -0.40 -9.79
N ARG A 37 -2.17 0.05 -10.85
CA ARG A 37 -2.06 -0.55 -12.21
C ARG A 37 -2.22 -2.08 -12.23
N GLY A 38 -3.14 -2.61 -11.41
CA GLY A 38 -3.39 -4.04 -11.29
C GLY A 38 -2.36 -4.85 -10.50
N LYS A 39 -1.42 -4.18 -9.81
CA LYS A 39 -0.41 -4.83 -8.95
C LYS A 39 -0.44 -4.25 -7.54
N PRO A 40 -0.26 -5.07 -6.50
CA PRO A 40 -0.15 -4.56 -5.14
C PRO A 40 1.20 -3.86 -4.98
N GLU A 41 1.19 -2.60 -4.56
CA GLU A 41 2.37 -1.78 -4.31
C GLU A 41 2.35 -1.21 -2.89
N ILE A 42 3.54 -0.96 -2.34
CA ILE A 42 3.70 -0.34 -1.02
C ILE A 42 3.97 1.15 -1.24
N LEU A 43 3.10 2.00 -0.68
CA LEU A 43 3.20 3.44 -0.75
C LEU A 43 3.34 4.01 0.67
N SER A 44 4.35 4.83 0.92
CA SER A 44 4.47 5.57 2.19
C SER A 44 3.55 6.79 2.17
N LYS A 45 3.19 7.32 3.35
CA LYS A 45 2.43 8.58 3.45
C LYS A 45 3.13 9.73 2.71
N ASP A 46 4.44 9.83 2.81
CA ASP A 46 5.21 10.89 2.14
C ASP A 46 5.27 10.65 0.63
N GLY A 47 5.43 9.38 0.22
CA GLY A 47 5.36 8.99 -1.19
C GLY A 47 4.01 9.32 -1.80
N PHE A 48 2.92 9.14 -1.06
CA PHE A 48 1.59 9.56 -1.46
C PHE A 48 1.49 11.08 -1.67
N THR A 49 1.98 11.87 -0.71
CA THR A 49 2.00 13.34 -0.82
C THR A 49 2.77 13.79 -2.07
N LEU A 50 3.93 13.17 -2.32
CA LEU A 50 4.77 13.47 -3.48
C LEU A 50 4.10 13.05 -4.80
N MET A 51 3.43 11.90 -4.84
CA MET A 51 2.65 11.46 -6.01
C MET A 51 1.47 12.40 -6.28
N ARG A 52 0.81 12.91 -5.23
CA ARG A 52 -0.25 13.91 -5.37
C ARG A 52 0.27 15.23 -5.95
N GLN A 53 1.42 15.70 -5.48
CA GLN A 53 2.08 16.90 -6.02
C GLN A 53 2.49 16.72 -7.49
N LYS A 54 2.89 15.51 -7.89
CA LYS A 54 3.22 15.16 -9.28
C LYS A 54 1.99 14.94 -10.19
N GLY A 55 0.77 15.10 -9.66
CA GLY A 55 -0.46 14.90 -10.43
C GLY A 55 -0.82 13.43 -10.68
N VAL A 56 -0.16 12.47 -10.02
CA VAL A 56 -0.46 11.03 -10.12
C VAL A 56 -1.77 10.69 -9.42
N PHE A 57 -2.05 11.37 -8.30
CA PHE A 57 -3.34 11.38 -7.64
C PHE A 57 -3.99 12.76 -7.79
N PRO A 58 -5.32 12.85 -7.94
CA PRO A 58 -6.03 14.13 -7.90
C PRO A 58 -5.70 14.92 -6.64
N LEU A 59 -5.65 16.25 -6.71
CA LEU A 59 -5.39 17.10 -5.53
C LEU A 59 -6.48 16.94 -4.45
N SER A 60 -7.71 16.67 -4.88
CA SER A 60 -8.85 16.32 -4.02
C SER A 60 -8.68 14.96 -3.33
N PHE A 61 -7.77 14.11 -3.81
CA PHE A 61 -7.58 12.78 -3.26
C PHE A 61 -6.86 12.84 -1.91
N THR A 62 -7.56 12.44 -0.86
CA THR A 62 -7.11 12.57 0.53
C THR A 62 -6.50 11.28 1.07
N ALA A 63 -5.75 11.39 2.17
CA ALA A 63 -5.25 10.21 2.89
C ALA A 63 -6.39 9.31 3.41
N THR A 64 -7.58 9.86 3.64
CA THR A 64 -8.76 9.08 4.03
C THR A 64 -9.25 8.20 2.88
N GLU A 65 -9.26 8.73 1.66
CA GLU A 65 -9.60 7.94 0.46
C GLU A 65 -8.53 6.92 0.13
N LEU A 66 -7.25 7.27 0.32
CA LEU A 66 -6.15 6.31 0.23
C LEU A 66 -6.37 5.10 1.15
N LYS A 67 -6.86 5.32 2.37
CA LYS A 67 -7.18 4.23 3.31
C LYS A 67 -8.36 3.38 2.83
N LYS A 68 -9.35 3.96 2.15
CA LYS A 68 -10.49 3.22 1.60
C LYS A 68 -10.06 2.25 0.49
N ILE A 69 -9.07 2.63 -0.32
CA ILE A 69 -8.56 1.79 -1.42
C ILE A 69 -7.38 0.90 -0.99
N ALA A 70 -6.82 1.11 0.20
CA ALA A 70 -5.71 0.33 0.70
C ALA A 70 -6.16 -1.07 1.14
N ILE A 71 -5.46 -2.09 0.65
CA ILE A 71 -5.61 -3.49 1.07
C ILE A 71 -5.11 -3.66 2.51
N TYR A 72 -4.14 -2.84 2.91
CA TYR A 72 -3.56 -2.86 4.24
C TYR A 72 -2.92 -1.51 4.56
N GLN A 73 -2.92 -1.13 5.84
CA GLN A 73 -2.16 0.00 6.35
C GLN A 73 -1.36 -0.45 7.57
N THR A 74 -0.13 0.06 7.70
CA THR A 74 0.64 -0.13 8.93
C THR A 74 0.11 0.77 10.04
N GLY A 75 0.39 0.42 11.29
CA GLY A 75 0.18 1.30 12.44
C GLY A 75 1.02 2.58 12.33
N LYS A 76 0.61 3.60 13.10
CA LYS A 76 1.45 4.77 13.38
C LYS A 76 2.61 4.35 14.27
#